data_AF-A0A9K3JDH6-F1
#
_entry.id   AF-A0A9K3JDH6-F1
#
_cell.length_a   1.000
_cell.length_b   1.000
_cell.length_c   1.000
_cell.angle_alpha   90.00
_cell.angle_beta   90.00
_cell.angle_gamma   90.00
#
_symmetry.space_group_name_H-M   'P 1'
#
loop_
_entity.id
_entity.type
_entity.pdbx_description
1 polymer ?
#
loop_
_entity_poly.entity_id
_entity_poly.type
_entity_poly.pdbx_seq_one_letter_code
_entity_poly.pdbx_strand_id
1 'polypeptide(L)' 'MFDEILSPYEVSWTCMISGCVENGDENHTLVIYHNTRRSGVFPNEYTFATLIKACSYSTELEQGRQIHANAIN' A
#
# COMPACT_ATOMS: atom_id res chain seq x y z
N MET A 1 -6.75 19.82 0.66
CA MET A 1 -7.55 19.22 1.73
C MET A 1 -6.82 17.94 2.11
N PHE A 2 -5.95 18.02 3.12
CA PHE A 2 -5.09 16.93 3.60
C PHE A 2 -5.27 16.84 5.13
N ASP A 3 -6.51 16.65 5.56
CA ASP A 3 -6.87 16.68 6.98
C ASP A 3 -7.46 15.35 7.46
N GLU A 4 -7.01 14.23 6.88
CA GLU A 4 -6.97 12.98 7.64
C GLU A 4 -5.61 12.91 8.32
N ILE A 5 -5.59 13.30 9.60
CA ILE A 5 -4.43 13.11 10.46
C ILE A 5 -4.28 11.60 10.66
N LEU A 6 -3.42 10.99 9.86
CA LEU A 6 -3.05 9.60 10.01
C LEU A 6 -2.49 9.39 11.41
N SER A 7 -2.95 8.32 12.06
CA SER A 7 -2.33 7.85 13.29
C SER A 7 -0.84 7.58 13.06
N PRO A 8 0.01 7.71 14.09
CA PRO A 8 1.44 7.41 13.99
C PRO A 8 1.73 6.01 13.40
N TYR A 9 0.80 5.07 13.59
CA TYR A 9 0.84 3.75 12.99
C TYR A 9 0.61 3.81 11.47
N GLU A 10 -0.43 4.48 11.00
CA GLU A 10 -0.74 4.66 9.57
C GLU A 10 0.36 5.43 8.82
N VAL A 11 0.94 6.46 9.45
CA VAL A 11 2.11 7.18 8.89
C VAL A 11 3.29 6.23 8.71
N SER A 12 3.56 5.37 9.70
CA SER A 12 4.67 4.42 9.66
C SER A 12 4.55 3.42 8.50
N TRP A 13 3.35 2.87 8.26
CA TRP A 13 3.12 1.96 7.12
C TRP A 13 3.21 2.67 5.79
N THR A 14 2.66 3.87 5.69
CA THR A 14 2.74 4.68 4.48
C THR A 14 4.20 4.98 4.12
N CYS A 15 5.01 5.38 5.11
CA CYS A 15 6.45 5.58 4.93
C CYS A 15 7.18 4.30 4.50
N MET A 16 6.89 3.15 5.14
CA MET A 16 7.51 1.88 4.78
C MET A 16 7.13 1.42 3.37
N ILE A 17 5.86 1.51 2.99
CA ILE A 17 5.36 1.17 1.65
C ILE A 17 6.04 2.07 0.61
N SER A 18 6.04 3.40 0.82
CA SER A 18 6.68 4.34 -0.11
C SER A 18 8.17 4.05 -0.29
N GLY A 19 8.91 3.80 0.79
CA GLY A 19 10.33 3.46 0.72
C GLY A 19 10.61 2.13 0.01
N CYS A 20 9.73 1.14 0.15
CA CYS A 20 9.85 -0.12 -0.59
C CYS A 20 9.54 0.05 -2.08
N VAL A 21 8.54 0.86 -2.43
CA VAL A 21 8.21 1.20 -3.83
C VAL A 21 9.37 1.94 -4.50
N GLU A 22 9.97 2.92 -3.82
CA GLU A 22 11.10 3.70 -4.35
C GLU A 22 12.35 2.85 -4.59
N ASN A 23 12.54 1.79 -3.80
CA ASN A 23 13.64 0.85 -3.94
C ASN A 23 13.34 -0.32 -4.88
N GLY A 24 12.13 -0.39 -5.46
CA GLY A 24 11.71 -1.53 -6.28
C GLY A 24 11.61 -2.85 -5.51
N ASP A 25 11.41 -2.80 -4.19
CA ASP A 25 11.24 -4.00 -3.35
C ASP A 25 9.74 -4.32 -3.23
N GLU A 26 9.20 -4.89 -4.31
CA GLU A 26 7.77 -5.17 -4.40
C GLU A 26 7.34 -6.27 -3.43
N ASN A 27 8.22 -7.23 -3.15
CA ASN A 27 7.98 -8.30 -2.18
C ASN A 27 7.78 -7.75 -0.77
N HIS A 28 8.62 -6.82 -0.32
CA HIS A 28 8.42 -6.17 0.98
C HIS A 28 7.13 -5.35 1.03
N THR A 29 6.83 -4.66 -0.06
CA THR A 29 5.62 -3.84 -0.18
C THR A 29 4.36 -4.69 0.07
N LEU A 30 4.34 -5.91 -0.49
CA LEU A 30 3.24 -6.87 -0.30
C LEU A 30 3.19 -7.45 1.11
N VAL A 31 4.35 -7.78 1.70
CA VAL A 31 4.42 -8.25 3.10
C VAL A 31 3.84 -7.20 4.05
N ILE A 32 4.21 -5.95 3.83
CA ILE A 32 3.70 -4.82 4.60
C ILE A 32 2.17 -4.68 4.41
N TYR A 33 1.66 -4.75 3.19
CA TYR A 33 0.22 -4.71 2.90
C TYR A 33 -0.58 -5.84 3.58
N HIS A 34 -0.04 -7.07 3.57
CA HIS A 34 -0.69 -8.18 4.23
C HIS A 34 -0.69 -8.03 5.76
N ASN A 35 0.36 -7.45 6.33
CA ASN A 35 0.44 -7.18 7.76
C ASN A 35 -0.52 -6.07 8.19
N THR A 36 -0.65 -4.98 7.43
CA THR A 36 -1.63 -3.92 7.72
C THR A 36 -3.06 -4.44 7.69
N ARG A 37 -3.42 -5.27 6.70
CA ARG A 37 -4.74 -5.93 6.66
C ARG A 37 -4.98 -6.83 7.86
N ARG A 38 -3.96 -7.58 8.32
CA ARG A 38 -4.08 -8.48 9.50
C ARG A 38 -4.22 -7.72 10.82
N SER A 39 -3.65 -6.52 10.91
CA SER A 39 -3.78 -5.66 12.09
C SER A 39 -5.14 -4.96 12.20
N GLY A 40 -6.07 -5.18 11.26
CA GLY A 40 -7.37 -4.52 11.22
C GLY A 40 -7.30 -3.04 10.83
N VAL A 41 -6.15 -2.59 10.32
CA VAL A 41 -5.96 -1.22 9.84
C VAL A 41 -6.25 -1.21 8.34
N PHE A 42 -7.26 -0.44 7.96
CA PHE A 42 -7.62 -0.28 6.57
C PHE A 42 -6.64 0.68 5.90
N PRO A 43 -5.98 0.28 4.81
CA PRO A 43 -5.21 1.20 3.99
C PRO A 43 -6.11 2.33 3.50
N ASN A 44 -5.65 3.57 3.58
CA ASN A 44 -6.36 4.71 3.01
C ASN A 44 -6.10 4.83 1.49
N GLU A 45 -6.79 5.76 0.83
CA GLU A 45 -6.67 6.02 -0.62
C GLU A 45 -5.21 6.26 -1.07
N TYR A 46 -4.41 6.94 -0.24
CA TYR A 46 -3.00 7.20 -0.52
C TYR A 46 -2.17 5.90 -0.49
N THR A 47 -2.42 5.04 0.49
CA THR A 47 -1.76 3.74 0.59
C THR A 47 -2.07 2.86 -0.61
N PHE A 48 -3.33 2.83 -1.05
CA PHE A 48 -3.72 2.12 -2.26
C PHE A 48 -3.08 2.68 -3.53
N ALA A 49 -3.02 4.00 -3.69
CA ALA A 49 -2.36 4.63 -4.84
C ALA A 49 -0.87 4.24 -4.91
N THR A 50 -0.18 4.23 -3.77
CA THR A 50 1.22 3.83 -3.69
C THR A 50 1.42 2.34 -4.00
N LEU A 51 0.51 1.48 -3.52
CA LEU A 51 0.53 0.04 -3.83
C LEU A 51 0.29 -0.25 -5.31
N ILE A 52 -0.69 0.42 -5.93
CA ILE A 52 -0.96 0.30 -7.37
C ILE A 52 0.25 0.76 -8.18
N LYS A 53 0.90 1.85 -7.76
CA LYS A 53 2.13 2.34 -8.38
C LYS A 53 3.26 1.30 -8.28
N ALA A 54 3.45 0.65 -7.13
CA ALA A 54 4.39 -0.46 -7.00
C ALA A 54 4.08 -1.62 -7.96
N CYS A 55 2.82 -2.03 -8.07
CA CYS A 55 2.41 -3.07 -9.00
C CYS A 55 2.59 -2.69 -10.48
N SER A 56 2.69 -1.39 -10.81
CA SER A 56 3.01 -0.96 -12.17
C SER A 56 4.49 -1.13 -12.53
N TYR A 57 5.37 -1.25 -11.53
CA TYR A 57 6.80 -1.51 -11.70
C TYR A 57 7.13 -3.01 -11.74
N SER A 58 6.30 -3.86 -11.13
CA SER A 58 6.44 -5.31 -11.22
C SER A 58 5.63 -5.91 -12.38
N THR A 59 6.06 -7.07 -12.90
CA THR A 59 5.30 -7.85 -13.89
C THR A 59 4.06 -8.55 -13.32
N GLU A 60 3.70 -8.29 -12.06
CA GLU A 60 2.65 -8.99 -11.30
C GLU A 60 1.26 -8.34 -11.49
N LEU A 61 0.75 -8.35 -12.73
CA LEU A 61 -0.54 -7.75 -13.10
C LEU A 61 -1.73 -8.27 -12.30
N GLU A 62 -1.69 -9.54 -11.89
CA GLU A 62 -2.77 -10.15 -11.12
C GLU A 62 -2.89 -9.57 -9.71
N GLN A 63 -1.77 -9.19 -9.11
CA GLN A 63 -1.75 -8.56 -7.78
C GLN A 63 -2.22 -7.11 -7.85
N GLY A 64 -1.80 -6.37 -8.89
CA GLY A 64 -2.33 -5.04 -9.15
C GLY A 64 -3.86 -5.03 -9.27
N ARG A 65 -4.45 -6.05 -9.91
CA ARG A 65 -5.90 -6.24 -9.98
C ARG A 65 -6.55 -6.47 -8.62
N GLN A 66 -5.96 -7.30 -7.75
CA GLN A 66 -6.50 -7.57 -6.41
C GLN A 66 -6.47 -6.33 -5.52
N ILE A 67 -5.36 -5.58 -5.55
CA ILE A 67 -5.21 -4.33 -4.79
C ILE A 67 -6.21 -3.29 -5.30
N HIS A 68 -6.32 -3.12 -6.62
CA HIS A 68 -7.28 -2.20 -7.22
C HIS A 68 -8.72 -2.58 -6.84
N ALA A 69 -9.11 -3.85 -6.90
CA ALA A 69 -10.44 -4.31 -6.51
C ALA A 69 -10.77 -4.02 -5.03
N ASN A 70 -9.78 -4.10 -4.13
CA ASN A 70 -9.95 -3.75 -2.72
C ASN A 70 -10.04 -2.24 -2.46
N ALA A 71 -9.66 -1.39 -3.41
CA ALA A 71 -9.73 0.07 -3.29
C ALA A 71 -11.09 0.64 -3.72
N ILE A 72 -11.86 -0.09 -4.54
CA ILE A 72 -13.15 0.34 -5.11
C ILE A 72 -14.37 -0.35 -4.45
N ASN A 73 -14.16 -1.16 -3.41
CA ASN A 73 -15.20 -1.93 -2.71
C ASN A 73 -15.19 -1.63 -1.22
#